data_AF-A0AB73MPU0-F1
#
_entry.id   AF-A0AB73MPU0-F1
#
_cell.length_a   1.000
_cell.length_b   1.000
_cell.length_c   1.000
_cell.angle_alpha   90.00
_cell.angle_beta   90.00
_cell.angle_gamma   90.00
#
_symmetry.space_group_name_H-M   'P 1'
#
loop_
_entity.id
_entity.type
_entity.pdbx_description
1 polymer ?
#
loop_
_entity_poly.entity_id
_entity_poly.type
_entity_poly.pdbx_seq_one_letter_code
_entity_poly.pdbx_strand_id
1 'polypeptide(L)' 'MISVGQYLEAATRPNTQRAYAAATRHFEVEWGGHLPATAEQVARYLAAYAGQLALNTLRHRLAALAQ' A
#
# COMPACT_ATOMS: atom_id res chain seq x y z
N MET A 1 9.75 31.74 -6.77
CA MET A 1 10.85 30.91 -6.21
C MET A 1 10.19 29.67 -5.64
N ILE A 2 10.41 28.49 -6.23
CA ILE A 2 9.85 27.24 -5.70
C ILE A 2 10.55 26.95 -4.37
N SER A 3 9.79 26.78 -3.29
CA SER A 3 10.37 26.49 -1.97
C SER A 3 10.87 25.04 -1.90
N VAL A 4 11.82 24.75 -1.00
CA VAL A 4 12.26 23.37 -0.74
C VAL A 4 11.07 22.45 -0.40
N GLY A 5 10.05 22.99 0.27
CA GLY A 5 8.80 22.27 0.54
C GLY A 5 8.03 21.88 -0.73
N GLN A 6 7.91 22.80 -1.70
CA GLN A 6 7.28 22.49 -2.99
C GLN A 6 8.10 21.51 -3.84
N TYR A 7 9.44 21.56 -3.75
CA TYR A 7 10.32 20.57 -4.37
C TYR A 7 10.18 19.19 -3.73
N LEU A 8 10.02 19.12 -2.40
CA LEU A 8 9.78 17.88 -1.67
C LEU A 8 8.39 17.31 -1.96
N GLU A 9 7.34 18.13 -2.00
CA GLU A 9 5.99 17.71 -2.41
C GLU A 9 5.97 17.17 -3.84
N ALA A 10 6.66 17.84 -4.77
CA ALA A 10 6.80 17.36 -6.15
C ALA A 10 7.66 16.08 -6.25
N ALA A 11 8.65 15.90 -5.36
CA ALA A 11 9.50 14.73 -5.28
C ALA A 11 8.77 13.52 -4.67
N THR A 12 7.85 13.75 -3.73
CA THR A 12 6.87 12.75 -3.29
C THR A 12 5.82 12.57 -4.36
N ARG A 13 6.09 11.73 -5.37
CA ARG A 13 5.13 11.41 -6.43
C ARG A 13 3.75 11.15 -5.82
N PRO A 14 2.76 12.05 -5.99
CA PRO A 14 1.45 11.92 -5.34
C PRO A 14 0.79 10.59 -5.70
N ASN A 15 1.07 10.10 -6.90
CA ASN A 15 0.63 8.80 -7.39
C ASN A 15 1.15 7.64 -6.54
N THR A 16 2.40 7.69 -6.06
CA THR A 16 3.01 6.63 -5.25
C THR A 16 2.43 6.62 -3.84
N GLN A 17 2.28 7.79 -3.20
CA GLN A 17 1.64 7.85 -1.87
C GLN A 17 0.16 7.46 -1.93
N ARG A 18 -0.58 7.91 -2.95
CA ARG A 18 -1.97 7.52 -3.14
C ARG A 18 -2.13 6.03 -3.39
N ALA A 19 -1.20 5.42 -4.14
CA ALA A 19 -1.21 3.99 -4.40
C ALA A 19 -0.97 3.17 -3.12
N TYR A 20 -0.01 3.58 -2.27
CA TYR A 20 0.19 2.95 -0.97
C TYR A 20 -1.00 3.15 -0.02
N ALA A 21 -1.54 4.37 0.08
CA ALA A 21 -2.74 4.63 0.88
C ALA A 21 -3.96 3.83 0.39
N ALA A 22 -4.08 3.60 -0.92
CA ALA A 22 -5.12 2.73 -1.47
C ALA A 22 -4.89 1.26 -1.12
N ALA A 23 -3.64 0.79 -1.12
CA ALA A 23 -3.30 -0.56 -0.70
C ALA A 23 -3.59 -0.79 0.80
N THR A 24 -3.27 0.16 1.67
CA THR A 24 -3.58 0.10 3.10
C THR A 24 -5.09 0.13 3.35
N ARG A 25 -5.82 1.06 2.71
CA ARG A 25 -7.29 1.11 2.81
C ARG A 25 -7.94 -0.20 2.38
N HIS A 26 -7.45 -0.80 1.32
CA HIS A 26 -8.01 -2.07 0.88
C HIS A 26 -7.70 -3.22 1.85
N PHE A 27 -6.55 -3.19 2.54
CA PHE A 27 -6.29 -4.15 3.60
C PHE A 27 -7.24 -3.93 4.79
N GLU A 28 -7.44 -2.69 5.23
CA GLU A 28 -8.22 -2.39 6.44
C GLU A 28 -9.74 -2.38 6.23
N VAL A 29 -10.20 -1.82 5.11
CA VAL A 29 -11.62 -1.56 4.85
C VAL A 29 -12.23 -2.66 3.99
N GLU A 30 -11.58 -3.01 2.87
CA GLU A 30 -12.14 -3.99 1.92
C GLU A 30 -11.95 -5.43 2.41
N TRP A 31 -10.77 -5.75 2.93
CA TRP A 31 -10.45 -7.09 3.41
C TRP A 31 -10.73 -7.28 4.92
N GLY A 32 -10.78 -6.19 5.69
CA GLY A 32 -11.07 -6.22 7.14
C GLY A 32 -9.88 -6.57 8.03
N GLY A 33 -8.65 -6.37 7.55
CA GLY A 33 -7.44 -6.44 8.38
C GLY A 33 -7.29 -5.21 9.27
N HIS A 34 -6.35 -5.24 10.21
CA HIS A 34 -6.02 -4.07 11.02
C HIS A 34 -4.51 -3.96 11.16
N LEU A 35 -3.99 -2.73 11.10
CA LEU A 35 -2.61 -2.45 11.45
C LEU A 35 -2.48 -2.15 12.96
N PRO A 36 -1.38 -2.57 13.62
CA PRO A 36 -0.25 -3.34 13.08
C PRO A 36 -0.63 -4.80 12.80
N ALA A 37 -0.33 -5.28 11.58
CA ALA A 37 -0.67 -6.63 11.14
C ALA A 37 0.44 -7.64 11.44
N THR A 38 0.06 -8.87 11.78
CA THR A 38 1.01 -9.97 11.90
C THR A 38 1.40 -10.52 10.52
N ALA A 39 2.57 -11.17 10.42
CA ALA A 39 2.99 -11.83 9.17
C ALA A 39 1.94 -12.84 8.65
N GLU A 40 1.23 -13.53 9.55
CA GLU A 40 0.14 -14.44 9.19
C GLU A 40 -1.08 -13.71 8.61
N GLN A 41 -1.44 -12.53 9.14
CA GLN A 41 -2.50 -11.71 8.56
C GLN A 41 -2.12 -11.21 7.17
N VAL A 42 -0.89 -10.75 6.97
CA VAL A 42 -0.40 -10.33 5.66
C VAL A 42 -0.38 -11.50 4.67
N ALA A 43 0.06 -12.68 5.09
CA ALA A 43 0.06 -13.88 4.24
C ALA A 43 -1.35 -14.30 3.81
N ARG A 44 -2.32 -14.31 4.74
CA ARG A 44 -3.73 -14.61 4.43
C ARG A 44 -4.34 -13.62 3.46
N TYR A 45 -4.05 -12.33 3.62
CA TYR A 45 -4.48 -11.29 2.70
C TYR A 45 -3.93 -11.51 1.29
N LEU A 46 -2.62 -11.72 1.16
CA LEU A 46 -1.99 -11.94 -0.14
C LEU A 46 -2.52 -13.22 -0.80
N ALA A 47 -2.74 -14.29 -0.03
CA ALA A 47 -3.31 -15.54 -0.52
C ALA A 47 -4.76 -15.37 -1.01
N ALA A 48 -5.59 -14.60 -0.29
CA ALA A 48 -6.98 -14.34 -0.69
C ALA A 48 -7.09 -13.66 -2.06
N TYR A 49 -6.15 -12.78 -2.39
CA TYR A 49 -6.12 -12.07 -3.67
C TYR A 49 -5.14 -12.64 -4.71
N ALA A 50 -4.44 -13.75 -4.39
CA ALA A 50 -3.41 -14.31 -5.27
C ALA A 50 -3.93 -14.77 -6.64
N GLY A 51 -5.17 -15.26 -6.70
CA GLY A 51 -5.84 -15.67 -7.94
C GLY A 51 -6.60 -14.54 -8.64
N GLN A 52 -6.70 -13.37 -8.02
CA GLN A 52 -7.52 -12.25 -8.50
C GLN A 52 -6.68 -11.06 -8.99
N LEU A 53 -5.50 -10.87 -8.41
CA LEU A 53 -4.61 -9.75 -8.70
C LEU A 53 -3.30 -10.20 -9.35
N ALA A 54 -2.75 -9.35 -10.20
CA ALA A 54 -1.43 -9.56 -10.77
C ALA A 54 -0.35 -9.55 -9.68
N LEU A 55 0.72 -10.32 -9.89
CA LEU A 55 1.83 -10.44 -8.94
C LEU A 55 2.46 -9.09 -8.58
N ASN A 56 2.59 -8.17 -9.53
CA ASN A 56 3.12 -6.83 -9.28
C ASN A 56 2.22 -6.02 -8.32
N THR A 57 0.89 -6.21 -8.40
CA THR A 57 -0.07 -5.58 -7.50
C THR A 57 0.04 -6.14 -6.08
N LEU A 58 0.22 -7.45 -5.94
CA LEU A 58 0.44 -8.10 -4.63
C LEU A 58 1.73 -7.62 -3.97
N ARG A 59 2.83 -7.51 -4.73
CA ARG A 59 4.09 -6.95 -4.21
C ARG A 59 3.95 -5.50 -3.78
N HIS A 60 3.23 -4.69 -4.56
CA HIS A 60 2.98 -3.30 -4.19
C HIS A 60 2.18 -3.18 -2.89
N ARG A 61 1.15 -4.03 -2.71
CA ARG A 61 0.38 -4.09 -1.47
C ARG A 61 1.22 -4.53 -0.28
N LEU A 62 2.09 -5.53 -0.46
CA LEU A 62 3.03 -5.95 0.58
C LEU A 62 3.97 -4.80 0.99
N ALA A 63 4.54 -4.08 0.02
CA ALA A 63 5.39 -2.92 0.29
C ALA A 63 4.65 -1.81 1.04
N ALA A 64 3.37 -1.58 0.72
CA ALA A 64 2.53 -0.59 1.41
C ALA A 64 2.30 -0.91 2.89
N LEU A 65 2.16 -2.21 3.23
CA LEU A 65 1.93 -2.66 4.60
C LEU A 65 3.22 -2.71 5.44
N ALA A 66 4.38 -2.67 4.78
CA ALA A 66 5.70 -2.72 5.42
C ALA A 66 6.35 -1.33 5.60
N GLN A 67 5.64 -0.26 5.23
CA GLN A 67 6.07 1.14 5.40
C GLN A 67 5.88 1.61 6.83
#